data_AF-A0A382BZ03-F1
#
_entry.id   AF-A0A382BZ03-F1
#
_cell.length_a   1.000
_cell.length_b   1.000
_cell.length_c   1.000
_cell.angle_alpha   90.00
_cell.angle_beta   90.00
_cell.angle_gamma   90.00
#
_symmetry.space_group_name_H-M   'P 1'
#
loop_
_entity.id
_entity.type
_entity.pdbx_description
1 polymer ?
#
loop_
_entity_poly.entity_id
_entity_poly.type
_entity_poly.pdbx_seq_one_letter_code
_entity_poly.pdbx_strand_id
1 'polypeptide(L)'
;MSFDLGESYSGFQLRQRESISELNSLALLFTHLKTGAEVLVIENDDDNKVFSATFKTPPSNDRGVAHILEHSVLCGSRKYPVKEPFLELLKGSLQTFLNAMTFPDKTMYPVA
;
A
#
# COMPACT_ATOMS: atom_id res chain seq x y z
N MET A 1 -17.89 -2.22 -9.36
CA MET A 1 -18.20 -0.82 -9.75
C MET A 1 -17.48 -0.58 -11.07
N SER A 2 -18.09 0.06 -12.07
CA SER A 2 -17.33 0.38 -13.31
C SER A 2 -16.54 1.66 -13.11
N PHE A 3 -15.22 1.60 -13.33
CA PHE A 3 -14.36 2.78 -13.40
C PHE A 3 -14.07 3.11 -14.86
N ASP A 4 -14.29 4.36 -15.24
CA ASP A 4 -14.19 4.83 -16.61
C ASP A 4 -12.88 5.59 -16.84
N LEU A 5 -12.26 5.35 -18.00
CA LEU A 5 -10.94 5.91 -18.30
C LEU A 5 -11.00 7.44 -18.35
N GLY A 6 -10.08 8.11 -17.66
CA GLY A 6 -10.04 9.57 -17.58
C GLY A 6 -10.97 10.19 -16.53
N GLU A 7 -11.88 9.42 -15.94
CA GLU A 7 -12.73 9.92 -14.85
C GLU A 7 -11.97 10.00 -13.52
N SER A 8 -12.44 10.87 -12.64
CA SER A 8 -11.83 11.13 -11.33
C SER A 8 -12.72 10.69 -10.17
N TYR A 9 -12.13 9.95 -9.24
CA TYR A 9 -12.78 9.39 -8.06
C TYR A 9 -11.98 9.76 -6.83
N SER A 10 -12.58 10.51 -5.90
CA SER A 10 -11.91 10.93 -4.65
C SER A 10 -10.53 11.60 -4.85
N GLY A 11 -10.37 12.35 -5.95
CA GLY A 11 -9.11 13.01 -6.32
C GLY A 11 -8.11 12.16 -7.10
N PHE A 12 -8.45 10.90 -7.40
CA PHE A 12 -7.65 9.98 -8.21
C PHE A 12 -8.26 9.83 -9.60
N GLN A 13 -7.48 10.07 -10.65
CA GLN A 13 -7.91 9.90 -12.03
C GLN A 13 -7.48 8.53 -12.56
N LEU A 14 -8.39 7.80 -13.22
CA LEU A 14 -8.05 6.54 -13.88
C LEU A 14 -7.20 6.82 -15.12
N ARG A 15 -5.97 6.32 -15.14
CA ARG A 15 -5.00 6.51 -16.23
C ARG A 15 -4.91 5.33 -17.18
N GLN A 16 -5.03 4.12 -16.65
CA GLN A 16 -4.93 2.89 -17.43
C GLN A 16 -5.90 1.85 -16.90
N ARG A 17 -6.49 1.10 -17.82
CA ARG A 17 -7.38 -0.02 -17.57
C ARG A 17 -6.98 -1.15 -18.50
N GLU A 18 -6.66 -2.31 -17.95
CA GLU A 18 -6.11 -3.43 -18.70
C GLU A 18 -6.57 -4.76 -18.11
N SER A 19 -7.01 -5.67 -18.98
CA SER A 19 -7.35 -7.04 -18.59
C SER A 19 -6.12 -7.93 -18.72
N ILE A 20 -5.67 -8.55 -17.64
CA ILE A 20 -4.50 -9.44 -17.63
C ILE A 20 -5.00 -10.88 -17.55
N SER A 21 -5.01 -11.56 -18.70
CA SER A 21 -5.54 -12.91 -18.85
C SER A 21 -4.83 -13.95 -17.98
N GLU A 22 -3.52 -13.86 -17.88
CA GLU A 22 -2.64 -14.79 -17.16
C GLU A 22 -2.90 -14.76 -15.65
N LEU A 23 -3.44 -13.64 -15.15
CA LEU A 23 -3.81 -13.44 -13.75
C LEU A 23 -5.33 -13.52 -13.53
N ASN A 24 -6.13 -13.72 -14.59
CA ASN A 24 -7.59 -13.58 -14.55
C ASN A 24 -8.06 -12.32 -13.79
N SER A 25 -7.39 -11.19 -14.05
CA SER A 25 -7.57 -9.98 -13.25
C SER A 25 -7.71 -8.74 -14.12
N LEU A 26 -8.47 -7.75 -13.64
CA LEU A 26 -8.53 -6.41 -14.21
C LEU A 26 -7.56 -5.48 -13.45
N ALA A 27 -6.56 -4.96 -14.14
CA ALA A 27 -5.65 -3.97 -13.62
C ALA A 27 -6.15 -2.55 -13.90
N LEU A 28 -6.21 -1.72 -12.84
CA LEU A 28 -6.60 -0.32 -12.91
C LEU A 28 -5.52 0.53 -12.27
N LEU A 29 -4.91 1.44 -13.04
CA LEU A 29 -3.90 2.36 -12.54
C LEU A 29 -4.49 3.76 -12.39
N PHE A 30 -4.51 4.24 -11.16
CA PHE A 30 -4.98 5.58 -10.81
C PHE A 30 -3.82 6.47 -10.40
N THR A 31 -3.95 7.77 -10.68
CA THR A 31 -3.01 8.80 -10.19
C THR A 31 -3.75 9.88 -9.42
N HIS A 32 -3.31 10.18 -8.21
CA HIS A 32 -3.83 11.27 -7.40
C HIS A 32 -3.45 12.62 -8.01
N LEU A 33 -4.43 13.43 -8.38
CA LEU A 33 -4.23 14.68 -9.13
C LEU A 33 -3.37 15.71 -8.37
N LYS A 34 -3.46 15.74 -7.03
CA LYS A 34 -2.76 16.73 -6.20
C LYS A 34 -1.32 16.34 -5.87
N THR A 35 -1.06 15.06 -5.63
CA THR A 35 0.26 14.60 -5.12
C THR A 35 1.05 13.77 -6.12
N GLY A 36 0.41 13.30 -7.21
CA GLY A 36 1.01 12.35 -8.14
C GLY A 36 1.15 10.92 -7.59
N ALA A 37 0.59 10.63 -6.40
CA ALA A 37 0.62 9.28 -5.84
C ALA A 37 -0.17 8.31 -6.72
N GLU A 38 0.38 7.12 -6.92
CA GLU A 38 -0.23 6.09 -7.76
C GLU A 38 -0.92 5.03 -6.91
N VAL A 39 -2.05 4.53 -7.41
CA VAL A 39 -2.76 3.37 -6.83
C VAL A 39 -3.01 2.39 -7.97
N LEU A 40 -2.39 1.22 -7.86
CA LEU A 40 -2.67 0.07 -8.72
C LEU A 40 -3.68 -0.83 -8.01
N VAL A 41 -4.82 -1.04 -8.64
CA VAL A 41 -5.84 -2.00 -8.20
C VAL A 41 -5.79 -3.21 -9.13
N ILE A 42 -5.75 -4.40 -8.54
CA ILE A 42 -5.90 -5.67 -9.22
C ILE A 42 -7.24 -6.24 -8.74
N GLU A 43 -8.25 -6.23 -9.62
CA GLU A 43 -9.59 -6.72 -9.33
C GLU A 43 -9.76 -8.14 -9.88
N ASN A 44 -10.15 -9.07 -9.02
CA ASN A 44 -10.40 -10.48 -9.33
C ASN A 44 -11.38 -11.09 -8.30
N ASP A 45 -11.63 -12.39 -8.41
CA ASP A 45 -12.58 -13.12 -7.57
C ASP A 45 -11.97 -13.63 -6.23
N ASP A 46 -10.80 -13.13 -5.81
CA ASP A 46 -10.18 -13.50 -4.53
C ASP A 46 -10.85 -12.74 -3.36
N ASP A 47 -11.35 -13.48 -2.38
CA ASP A 47 -11.97 -12.92 -1.18
C ASP A 47 -10.94 -12.27 -0.24
N ASN A 48 -9.66 -12.68 -0.32
CA ASN A 48 -8.58 -12.17 0.50
C ASN A 48 -8.03 -10.84 -0.07
N LYS A 49 -8.56 -9.73 0.43
CA LYS A 49 -8.18 -8.39 -0.03
C LYS A 49 -6.85 -7.98 0.58
N VAL A 50 -5.95 -7.49 -0.26
CA VAL A 50 -4.64 -7.00 0.17
C VAL A 50 -4.52 -5.51 -0.12
N PHE A 51 -3.92 -4.76 0.80
CA PHE A 51 -3.48 -3.40 0.61
C PHE A 51 -1.97 -3.29 0.93
N SER A 52 -1.25 -2.48 0.16
CA SER A 52 0.15 -2.17 0.46
C SER A 52 0.51 -0.75 0.05
N ALA A 53 1.18 -0.04 0.95
CA ALA A 53 1.83 1.22 0.63
C ALA A 53 3.33 0.98 0.45
N THR A 54 3.90 1.48 -0.65
CA THR A 54 5.32 1.32 -0.99
C THR A 54 5.98 2.67 -1.21
N PHE A 55 7.16 2.86 -0.62
CA PHE A 55 7.95 4.07 -0.75
C PHE A 55 9.32 3.74 -1.31
N LYS A 56 9.81 4.55 -2.24
CA LYS A 56 11.19 4.47 -2.73
C LYS A 56 12.13 5.03 -1.65
N THR A 57 13.04 4.19 -1.14
CA THR A 57 13.92 4.49 0.00
C THR A 57 15.39 4.09 -0.26
N PRO A 58 16.02 4.53 -1.37
CA PRO A 58 17.42 4.21 -1.64
C PRO A 58 18.34 4.78 -0.54
N PRO A 59 19.17 3.96 0.11
CA PRO A 59 20.03 4.39 1.19
C PRO A 59 21.17 5.25 0.65
N SER A 60 21.48 6.34 1.36
CA SER A 60 22.67 7.15 1.09
C SER A 60 23.93 6.66 1.83
N ASN A 61 23.78 5.70 2.74
CA ASN A 61 24.83 5.10 3.58
C ASN A 61 24.31 3.85 4.29
N ASP A 62 25.20 3.11 4.97
CA ASP A 62 24.91 1.81 5.59
C ASP A 62 24.34 1.92 7.02
N ARG A 63 23.80 3.08 7.43
CA ARG A 63 23.26 3.27 8.79
C ARG A 63 21.88 2.64 9.00
N GLY A 64 21.28 2.05 7.97
CA GLY A 64 19.99 1.36 8.09
C GLY A 64 18.80 2.27 8.37
N VAL A 65 18.87 3.56 8.00
CA VAL A 65 17.83 4.56 8.33
C VAL A 65 16.44 4.13 7.85
N ALA A 66 16.32 3.60 6.64
CA ALA A 66 15.03 3.13 6.10
C ALA A 66 14.42 2.00 6.93
N HIS A 67 15.25 1.07 7.41
CA HIS A 67 14.82 -0.05 8.24
C HIS A 67 14.43 0.40 9.66
N ILE A 68 15.19 1.33 10.25
CA ILE A 68 14.82 1.93 11.54
C ILE A 68 13.48 2.67 11.43
N LEU A 69 13.28 3.43 10.34
CA LEU A 69 12.03 4.15 10.10
C LEU A 69 10.85 3.20 9.90
N GLU A 70 11.03 2.10 9.19
CA GLU A 70 10.01 1.07 8.99
C GLU A 70 9.41 0.58 10.32
N HIS A 71 10.25 0.20 11.27
CA HIS A 71 9.78 -0.16 12.62
C HIS A 71 9.20 1.02 13.39
N SER A 72 9.84 2.19 13.31
CA SER A 72 9.49 3.35 14.15
C SER A 72 8.12 3.94 13.81
N VAL A 73 7.71 3.95 12.53
CA VAL A 73 6.40 4.50 12.12
C VAL A 73 5.22 3.63 12.57
N LEU A 74 5.46 2.37 12.94
CA LEU A 74 4.46 1.44 13.46
C LEU A 74 4.27 1.54 14.98
N CYS A 75 5.07 2.37 15.67
CA CYS A 75 5.01 2.57 17.11
C CYS A 75 3.96 3.61 17.57
N GLY A 76 3.29 4.30 16.64
CA GLY A 76 2.26 5.29 16.96
C GLY A 76 2.03 6.29 15.83
N SER A 77 0.89 6.98 15.84
CA SER A 77 0.62 8.08 14.89
C SER A 77 -0.16 9.21 15.55
N ARG A 78 -0.27 10.37 14.88
CA ARG A 78 -1.08 11.49 15.40
C ARG A 78 -2.54 11.11 15.64
N LYS A 79 -3.12 10.25 14.77
CA LYS A 79 -4.52 9.80 14.88
C LYS A 79 -4.69 8.65 15.86
N TYR A 80 -3.67 7.80 15.98
CA TYR A 80 -3.63 6.65 16.88
C TYR A 80 -2.41 6.79 17.81
N PRO A 81 -2.47 7.66 18.83
CA PRO A 81 -1.35 7.96 19.73
C PRO A 81 -1.19 6.90 20.82
N VAL A 82 -1.52 5.65 20.51
CA VAL A 82 -1.32 4.51 21.41
C VAL A 82 0.07 3.94 21.19
N LYS A 83 0.62 3.30 22.21
CA LYS A 83 1.88 2.59 22.09
C LYS A 83 1.67 1.31 21.27
N GLU A 84 2.50 1.10 20.25
CA GLU A 84 2.52 -0.12 19.43
C GLU A 84 1.17 -0.50 18.78
N PRO A 85 0.51 0.41 18.03
CA PRO A 85 -0.77 0.14 17.37
C PRO A 85 -0.74 -1.07 16.45
N PHE A 86 0.42 -1.35 15.83
CA PHE A 86 0.61 -2.52 14.99
C PHE A 86 0.41 -3.84 15.74
N LEU A 87 0.88 -3.93 17.00
CA LEU A 87 0.70 -5.12 17.82
C LEU A 87 -0.78 -5.31 18.22
N GLU A 88 -1.50 -4.23 18.46
CA GLU A 88 -2.93 -4.28 18.76
C GLU A 88 -3.75 -4.74 17.54
N LEU A 89 -3.36 -4.33 16.33
CA LEU A 89 -3.94 -4.87 15.09
C LEU A 89 -3.67 -6.37 14.92
N LEU A 90 -2.45 -6.83 15.21
CA LEU A 90 -2.10 -8.25 15.15
C LEU A 90 -2.96 -9.11 16.08
N LYS A 91 -3.29 -8.62 17.27
CA LYS A 91 -4.10 -9.35 18.26
C LYS A 91 -5.61 -9.25 18.02
N GLY A 92 -6.07 -8.13 17.48
CA GLY A 92 -7.49 -7.76 17.48
C GLY A 92 -8.19 -7.82 16.12
N SER A 93 -7.47 -8.11 15.03
CA SER A 93 -8.04 -8.17 13.67
C SER A 93 -8.17 -9.61 13.16
N LEU A 94 -8.93 -9.77 12.07
CA LEU A 94 -9.02 -11.01 11.30
C LEU A 94 -8.03 -11.03 10.13
N GLN A 95 -6.85 -10.43 10.31
CA GLN A 95 -5.83 -10.36 9.27
C GLN A 95 -5.37 -11.76 8.85
N THR A 96 -5.17 -11.94 7.55
CA THR A 96 -4.47 -13.10 6.98
C THR A 96 -2.99 -12.80 6.78
N PHE A 97 -2.63 -11.52 6.62
CA PHE A 97 -1.25 -11.07 6.59
C PHE A 97 -1.11 -9.65 7.16
N LEU A 98 -0.11 -9.41 8.01
CA LEU A 98 0.21 -8.07 8.50
C LEU A 98 1.72 -7.96 8.73
N ASN A 99 2.40 -7.14 7.91
CA ASN A 99 3.86 -6.99 8.01
C ASN A 99 4.36 -5.65 7.44
N ALA A 100 5.66 -5.42 7.57
CA ALA A 100 6.39 -4.38 6.88
C ALA A 100 7.78 -4.91 6.50
N MET A 101 8.33 -4.40 5.39
CA MET A 101 9.57 -4.93 4.81
C MET A 101 10.41 -3.80 4.22
N THR A 102 11.72 -3.81 4.52
CA THR A 102 12.69 -2.90 3.90
C THR A 102 13.60 -3.67 2.95
N PHE A 103 13.53 -3.31 1.66
CA PHE A 103 14.39 -3.78 0.58
C PHE A 103 15.55 -2.79 0.36
N PRO A 104 16.54 -3.12 -0.50
CA PRO A 104 17.67 -2.23 -0.76
C PRO A 104 17.29 -0.83 -1.28
N ASP A 105 16.14 -0.67 -1.94
CA ASP A 105 15.74 0.58 -2.59
C ASP A 105 14.29 1.01 -2.32
N LYS A 106 13.55 0.23 -1.52
CA LYS A 106 12.14 0.50 -1.19
C LYS A 106 11.73 -0.06 0.18
N THR A 107 10.70 0.54 0.76
CA THR A 107 10.05 0.08 1.99
C THR A 107 8.57 -0.14 1.71
N MET A 108 8.02 -1.26 2.17
CA MET A 108 6.66 -1.72 1.88
C MET A 108 5.91 -2.04 3.18
N TYR A 109 4.62 -1.73 3.22
CA TYR A 109 3.73 -2.01 4.37
C TYR A 109 2.47 -2.77 3.92
N PRO A 110 2.55 -4.09 3.66
CA PRO A 110 1.39 -4.88 3.26
C PRO A 110 0.52 -5.35 4.44
N VAL A 111 -0.79 -5.32 4.23
CA VAL A 111 -1.83 -5.87 5.13
C VAL A 111 -2.92 -6.56 4.30
N ALA A 112 -3.44 -7.67 4.83
CA ALA A 112 -4.55 -8.44 4.29
C ALA A 112 -5.44 -8.92 5.44
#